data_AF-A0A962RQ66-F1
#
_entry.id   AF-A0A962RQ66-F1
#
_cell.length_a   1.000
_cell.length_b   1.000
_cell.length_c   1.000
_cell.angle_alpha   90.00
_cell.angle_beta   90.00
_cell.angle_gamma   90.00
#
_symmetry.space_group_name_H-M   'P 1'
#
loop_
_entity.id
_entity.type
_entity.pdbx_description
1 polymer ?
#
loop_
_entity_poly.entity_id
_entity_poly.type
_entity_poly.pdbx_seq_one_letter_code
_entity_poly.pdbx_strand_id
1 'polypeptide(L)' 'MSGERDGNATRGAGRGWVIGVDVGGTFTDLHAIGPDGRQCVHKLPSTPDDPSRAVIDGVR' A
#
# COMPACT_ATOMS: atom_id res chain seq x y z
N MET A 1 13.77 37.04 -2.54
CA MET A 1 13.90 35.77 -3.28
C MET A 1 13.88 34.62 -2.28
N SER A 2 12.69 34.26 -1.82
CA SER A 2 12.45 33.11 -0.95
C SER A 2 11.83 32.03 -1.83
N GLY A 3 12.54 30.92 -2.00
CA GLY A 3 12.17 29.84 -2.91
C GLY A 3 10.79 29.26 -2.57
N GLU A 4 9.99 29.15 -3.62
CA GLU A 4 8.73 28.41 -3.69
C GLU A 4 9.03 26.95 -3.29
N ARG A 5 8.56 26.54 -2.11
CA ARG A 5 8.46 25.11 -1.80
C ARG A 5 7.18 24.63 -2.47
N ASP A 6 7.30 24.09 -3.67
CA ASP A 6 6.26 23.28 -4.31
C ASP A 6 6.14 21.96 -3.53
N GLY A 7 5.53 22.06 -2.35
CA GLY A 7 5.05 20.95 -1.57
C GLY A 7 3.84 20.37 -2.28
N ASN A 8 4.07 19.53 -3.29
CA ASN A 8 3.07 18.61 -3.82
C ASN A 8 2.80 17.50 -2.77
N ALA A 9 2.28 17.90 -1.61
CA ALA A 9 1.96 17.04 -0.47
C ALA A 9 0.44 16.83 -0.31
N THR A 10 -0.33 17.04 -1.39
CA THR A 10 -1.80 16.96 -1.35
C THR A 10 -2.34 16.31 -2.63
N ARG A 11 -2.08 15.01 -2.77
CA ARG A 11 -3.07 14.10 -3.39
C ARG A 11 -3.76 13.30 -2.31
N GLY A 12 -4.61 14.01 -1.56
CA GLY A 12 -5.71 13.48 -0.76
C GLY A 12 -5.32 12.76 0.53
N ALA A 13 -5.84 13.25 1.66
CA ALA A 13 -6.49 12.33 2.58
C ALA A 13 -7.61 11.64 1.76
N GLY A 14 -7.25 10.54 1.10
CA GLY A 14 -8.14 9.79 0.23
C GLY A 14 -9.32 9.30 1.04
N ARG A 15 -10.50 9.20 0.44
CA ARG A 15 -11.76 8.84 1.11
C ARG A 15 -11.82 7.36 1.56
N GLY A 16 -10.68 6.67 1.56
CA GLY A 16 -10.54 5.24 1.77
C GLY A 16 -9.07 4.84 1.89
N TRP A 17 -8.82 3.54 2.02
CA TRP A 17 -7.47 2.98 2.14
C TRP A 17 -6.72 3.03 0.82
N VAL A 18 -5.45 3.40 0.87
CA VAL A 18 -4.48 3.21 -0.22
C VAL A 18 -3.58 2.06 0.17
N ILE A 19 -3.47 1.05 -0.69
CA ILE A 19 -2.68 -0.16 -0.41
C ILE A 19 -1.64 -0.30 -1.52
N GLY A 20 -0.36 -0.29 -1.15
CA GLY A 20 0.75 -0.73 -1.99
C GLY A 20 0.98 -2.22 -1.80
N VAL A 21 1.28 -2.93 -2.88
CA VAL A 21 1.49 -4.38 -2.89
C VAL A 21 2.80 -4.68 -3.62
N ASP A 22 3.66 -5.49 -3.01
CA ASP A 22 4.87 -6.04 -3.63
C ASP A 22 4.79 -7.57 -3.64
N VAL A 23 4.78 -8.16 -4.84
CA VAL A 23 4.68 -9.61 -5.03
C VAL A 23 6.07 -10.18 -5.25
N GLY A 24 6.60 -10.87 -4.24
CA GLY A 24 7.84 -11.62 -4.34
C GLY A 24 7.62 -13.12 -4.64
N GLY A 25 8.71 -13.88 -4.74
CA GLY A 25 8.66 -15.33 -4.95
C GLY A 25 8.25 -16.14 -3.70
N THR A 26 8.64 -15.68 -2.52
CA THR A 26 8.34 -16.36 -1.24
C THR A 26 7.20 -15.68 -0.50
N PHE A 27 7.18 -14.35 -0.50
CA PHE A 27 6.21 -13.55 0.24
C PHE A 27 5.65 -12.43 -0.62
N THR A 28 4.41 -12.08 -0.35
CA THR A 28 3.75 -10.87 -0.80
C THR A 28 3.66 -9.91 0.38
N ASP A 29 4.04 -8.65 0.15
CA ASP A 29 4.06 -7.60 1.17
C ASP A 29 2.98 -6.56 0.83
N LEU A 30 2.18 -6.17 1.83
CA LEU A 30 1.12 -5.14 1.71
C LEU A 30 1.42 -4.00 2.68
N HIS A 31 1.42 -2.78 2.17
CA HIS A 31 1.57 -1.56 2.95
C HIS A 31 0.34 -0.67 2.74
N ALA A 32 -0.48 -0.51 3.77
CA ALA A 32 -1.75 0.20 3.69
C ALA A 32 -1.72 1.50 4.50
N ILE A 33 -2.27 2.57 3.92
CA ILE A 33 -2.45 3.88 4.55
C ILE A 33 -3.94 4.22 4.53
N GLY A 34 -4.52 4.41 5.72
CA GLY A 34 -5.91 4.77 5.93
C GLY A 34 -6.19 6.26 5.75
N PRO A 35 -7.47 6.64 5.64
CA PRO A 35 -7.89 8.04 5.46
C PRO A 35 -7.52 8.94 6.65
N ASP A 36 -7.35 8.36 7.83
CA ASP A 36 -6.92 8.99 9.08
C ASP A 36 -5.39 8.99 9.26
N GLY A 37 -4.64 8.52 8.25
CA GLY A 37 -3.20 8.34 8.31
C GLY A 37 -2.76 7.06 9.02
N ARG A 38 -3.68 6.18 9.43
CA ARG A 38 -3.33 4.88 10.02
C ARG A 38 -2.52 4.05 9.03
N GLN A 39 -1.44 3.43 9.51
CA GLN A 39 -0.61 2.55 8.70
C GLN A 39 -0.74 1.11 9.17
N CYS A 40 -0.84 0.18 8.22
CA CYS A 40 -0.86 -1.25 8.46
C CYS A 40 0.11 -1.94 7.50
N VAL A 41 0.86 -2.92 8.01
CA VAL A 41 1.76 -3.75 7.21
C VAL A 41 1.34 -5.19 7.37
N HIS A 42 1.25 -5.92 6.26
CA HIS A 42 0.95 -7.33 6.26
C HIS A 42 1.88 -8.06 5.29
N LYS A 43 2.36 -9.23 5.72
CA LYS A 43 3.25 -10.10 4.95
C LYS A 43 2.67 -11.50 5.00
N LEU A 44 2.47 -12.09 3.84
CA LEU A 44 1.95 -13.45 3.72
C LEU A 44 2.71 -14.24 2.66
N PRO A 45 2.72 -15.58 2.72
CA PRO A 45 3.32 -16.40 1.68
C PRO A 45 2.74 -16.04 0.31
N SER A 46 3.59 -15.94 -0.70
CA SER A 46 3.13 -15.76 -2.08
C SER A 46 2.40 -17.01 -2.57
N THR A 47 1.57 -16.81 -3.58
CA THR A 47 0.94 -17.87 -4.37
C THR A 47 1.50 -17.80 -5.79
N PRO A 48 2.67 -18.41 -6.08
CA PRO A 48 3.37 -18.21 -7.36
C PRO A 48 2.58 -18.70 -8.58
N ASP A 49 1.70 -19.67 -8.38
CA ASP A 49 0.77 -20.20 -9.37
C ASP A 49 -0.36 -19.21 -9.73
N ASP A 50 -0.75 -18.37 -8.77
CA ASP A 50 -1.73 -17.30 -8.95
C ASP A 50 -1.53 -16.18 -7.92
N PRO A 51 -0.72 -15.15 -8.22
CA PRO A 51 -0.42 -14.07 -7.29
C PRO A 51 -1.65 -13.29 -6.80
N SER A 52 -2.76 -13.31 -7.55
CA SER A 52 -3.96 -12.57 -7.18
C SER A 52 -4.56 -13.08 -5.86
N ARG A 53 -4.38 -14.38 -5.55
CA ARG A 53 -4.84 -15.00 -4.31
C ARG A 53 -4.18 -14.40 -3.08
N ALA A 54 -2.85 -14.27 -3.07
CA ALA A 54 -2.12 -13.64 -1.98
C ALA A 54 -2.54 -12.16 -1.80
N VAL A 55 -2.83 -11.44 -2.87
CA VAL A 55 -3.35 -10.06 -2.76
C VAL A 55 -4.73 -10.03 -2.12
N ILE A 56 -5.66 -10.88 -2.58
CA ILE A 56 -7.03 -10.96 -2.04
C ILE A 56 -7.02 -11.40 -0.58
N ASP A 57 -6.24 -12.41 -0.23
CA ASP A 57 -6.11 -12.89 1.14
C ASP A 57 -5.49 -11.84 2.06
N GLY A 58 -4.55 -11.04 1.55
CA GLY A 58 -3.91 -9.97 2.32
C GLY A 58 -4.78 -8.75 2.62
N VAL A 59 -5.91 -8.56 1.91
CA VAL A 59 -6.84 -7.41 2.12
C VAL A 59 -8.16 -7.80 2.80
N ARG A 60 -8.33 -9.07 3.19
CA ARG A 60 -9.46 -9.56 4.00
C ARG A 60 -9.30 -9.16 5.46
#